data_AF-A0A1Q3X0Q3-F1
#
_entry.id   AF-A0A1Q3X0Q3-F1
#
_cell.length_a   1.000
_cell.length_b   1.000
_cell.length_c   1.000
_cell.angle_alpha   90.00
_cell.angle_beta   90.00
_cell.angle_gamma   90.00
#
_symmetry.space_group_name_H-M   'P 1'
#
loop_
_entity.id
_entity.type
_entity.pdbx_description
1 polymer ?
#
loop_
_entity_poly.entity_id
_entity_poly.type
_entity_poly.pdbx_seq_one_letter_code
_entity_poly.pdbx_strand_id
1 'polypeptide(L)'
;MKKAELKDAVRNYVADGVFNGSMPAEFNDDMKLVSTRLMDSIVTLNMVNHFEELLGIELQAHEVNVDNLDSVNLITGFLAEKAGITE
;
A
#
# COMPACT_ATOMS: atom_id res chain seq x y z
N MET A 1 15.43 -4.23 0.03
CA MET A 1 14.40 -3.92 1.06
C MET A 1 13.82 -5.24 1.54
N LYS A 2 13.45 -5.39 2.82
CA LYS A 2 12.77 -6.59 3.32
C LYS A 2 11.25 -6.40 3.29
N LYS A 3 10.48 -7.49 3.27
CA LYS A 3 9.00 -7.43 3.31
C LYS A 3 8.48 -6.67 4.54
N ALA A 4 9.14 -6.82 5.69
CA ALA A 4 8.81 -6.10 6.91
C ALA A 4 8.99 -4.57 6.77
N GLU A 5 10.09 -4.15 6.14
CA GLU A 5 10.36 -2.72 5.89
C GLU A 5 9.36 -2.13 4.90
N LEU A 6 9.02 -2.89 3.85
CA LEU A 6 8.00 -2.48 2.87
C LEU A 6 6.64 -2.33 3.54
N LYS A 7 6.27 -3.27 4.41
CA LYS A 7 5.04 -3.18 5.19
C LYS A 7 5.00 -1.92 6.05
N ASP A 8 6.10 -1.61 6.73
CA ASP A 8 6.20 -0.40 7.55
C ASP A 8 6.10 0.88 6.70
N ALA A 9 6.75 0.91 5.54
CA ALA A 9 6.64 2.02 4.60
C ALA A 9 5.20 2.22 4.10
N VAL A 10 4.52 1.14 3.68
CA VAL A 10 3.10 1.20 3.27
C VAL A 10 2.23 1.68 4.43
N ARG A 11 2.46 1.16 5.63
CA ARG A 11 1.71 1.54 6.83
C ARG A 11 1.87 3.03 7.15
N ASN A 12 3.10 3.55 7.10
CA ASN A 12 3.36 4.98 7.28
C ASN A 12 2.71 5.83 6.19
N TYR A 13 2.77 5.38 4.93
CA TYR A 13 2.14 6.09 3.82
C TYR A 13 0.62 6.17 3.97
N VAL A 14 -0.01 5.07 4.38
CA VAL A 14 -1.43 5.02 4.70
C VAL A 14 -1.75 5.89 5.91
N ALA A 15 -0.92 5.87 6.96
CA ALA A 15 -1.12 6.73 8.13
C ALA A 15 -1.14 8.21 7.75
N ASP A 16 -0.18 8.65 6.95
CA ASP A 16 -0.05 10.03 6.48
C ASP A 16 -1.22 10.43 5.56
N GLY A 17 -1.48 9.62 4.52
CA GLY A 17 -2.48 9.93 3.50
C GLY A 17 -3.94 9.78 3.97
N VAL A 18 -4.24 8.74 4.75
CA VAL A 18 -5.62 8.40 5.17
C VAL A 18 -5.95 9.00 6.53
N PHE A 19 -5.02 8.94 7.47
CA PHE A 19 -5.26 9.35 8.85
C PHE A 19 -4.60 10.67 9.22
N ASN A 20 -4.10 11.43 8.23
CA ASN A 20 -3.41 12.70 8.45
C ASN A 20 -2.24 12.57 9.46
N GLY A 21 -1.53 11.44 9.42
CA GLY A 21 -0.43 11.11 10.32
C GLY A 21 -0.85 10.45 11.64
N SER A 22 -2.16 10.28 11.91
CA SER A 22 -2.66 9.72 13.17
C SER A 22 -3.31 8.34 12.98
N MET A 23 -2.49 7.31 12.73
CA MET A 23 -3.00 5.94 12.59
C MET A 23 -3.65 5.45 13.91
N PRO A 24 -4.90 4.97 13.87
CA PRO A 24 -5.57 4.47 15.07
C PRO A 24 -4.89 3.19 15.58
N ALA A 25 -4.90 3.00 16.91
CA ALA A 25 -4.35 1.78 17.52
C ALA A 25 -5.10 0.51 17.08
N GLU A 26 -6.37 0.65 16.68
CA GLU A 26 -7.20 -0.43 16.14
C GLU A 26 -6.98 -0.66 14.64
N PHE A 27 -6.06 0.08 14.01
CA PHE A 27 -5.71 -0.14 12.61
C PHE A 27 -5.15 -1.54 12.42
N ASN A 28 -5.77 -2.29 11.51
CA ASN A 28 -5.34 -3.62 11.14
C ASN A 28 -4.77 -3.59 9.71
N ASP A 29 -3.73 -4.36 9.45
CA ASP A 29 -3.14 -4.47 8.10
C ASP A 29 -4.08 -5.13 7.08
N ASP A 30 -5.12 -5.83 7.57
CA ASP A 30 -6.22 -6.41 6.79
C ASP A 30 -7.45 -5.47 6.71
N MET A 31 -7.34 -4.26 7.27
CA MET A 31 -8.42 -3.29 7.20
C MET A 31 -8.63 -2.88 5.75
N LYS A 32 -9.89 -2.94 5.31
CA LYS A 32 -10.29 -2.45 4.01
C LYS A 32 -10.20 -0.93 4.01
N LEU A 33 -9.42 -0.35 3.11
CA LEU A 33 -9.15 1.08 2.94
C LEU A 33 -9.93 1.64 1.76
N VAL A 34 -9.88 0.95 0.61
CA VAL A 34 -10.55 1.43 -0.60
C VAL A 34 -12.04 1.14 -0.52
N SER A 35 -12.42 -0.04 -0.06
CA SER A 35 -13.83 -0.44 0.11
C SER A 35 -14.55 0.37 1.19
N THR A 36 -13.83 0.82 2.22
CA THR A 36 -14.37 1.71 3.27
C THR A 36 -14.34 3.18 2.85
N ARG A 37 -13.80 3.47 1.66
CA ARG A 37 -13.65 4.82 1.12
C ARG A 37 -12.73 5.72 1.96
N LEU A 38 -11.83 5.10 2.72
CA LEU A 38 -10.74 5.75 3.45
C LEU A 38 -9.61 6.16 2.50
N MET A 39 -9.35 5.35 1.47
CA MET A 39 -8.38 5.64 0.42
C MET A 39 -9.11 6.01 -0.88
N ASP A 40 -8.94 7.27 -1.29
CA ASP A 40 -9.43 7.77 -2.58
C ASP A 40 -8.47 7.42 -3.73
N SER A 41 -8.97 7.45 -4.96
CA SER A 41 -8.20 7.12 -6.18
C SER A 41 -6.90 7.92 -6.32
N ILE A 42 -6.85 9.16 -5.81
CA ILE A 42 -5.64 10.00 -5.84
C ILE A 42 -4.57 9.46 -4.89
N VAL A 43 -4.95 9.07 -3.67
CA VAL A 43 -4.03 8.51 -2.68
C VAL A 43 -3.47 7.18 -3.20
N THR A 44 -4.33 6.36 -3.81
CA THR A 44 -3.91 5.10 -4.45
C THR A 44 -2.90 5.33 -5.57
N LEU A 45 -3.16 6.28 -6.48
CA LEU A 45 -2.23 6.61 -7.56
C LEU A 45 -0.90 7.16 -7.06
N ASN A 46 -0.90 8.03 -6.05
CA ASN A 46 0.33 8.56 -5.47
C ASN A 46 1.13 7.46 -4.77
N MET A 47 0.46 6.54 -4.07
CA MET A 47 1.09 5.41 -3.41
C MET A 47 1.76 4.49 -4.43
N VAL A 48 1.04 4.14 -5.50
CA VAL A 48 1.56 3.32 -6.60
C VAL A 48 2.79 3.96 -7.23
N ASN A 49 2.71 5.22 -7.65
CA ASN A 49 3.87 5.93 -8.21
C ASN A 49 5.05 5.96 -7.23
N HIS A 50 4.79 6.23 -5.96
CA HIS A 50 5.85 6.29 -4.94
C HIS A 50 6.59 4.95 -4.80
N PHE A 51 5.86 3.83 -4.75
CA PHE A 51 6.47 2.51 -4.62
C PHE A 51 7.05 1.98 -5.93
N GLU A 52 6.48 2.34 -7.09
CA GLU A 52 7.08 2.08 -8.40
C GLU A 52 8.47 2.71 -8.49
N GLU A 53 8.60 3.99 -8.14
CA GLU A 53 9.91 4.68 -8.15
C GLU A 53 10.86 4.13 -7.07
N LEU A 54 10.34 3.83 -5.87
CA LEU A 54 11.16 3.34 -4.75
C LEU A 54 11.70 1.93 -4.98
N LEU A 55 10.91 1.05 -5.61
CA LEU A 55 11.27 -0.34 -5.88
C LEU A 55 11.83 -0.55 -7.29
N GLY A 56 11.66 0.41 -8.20
CA GLY A 56 12.04 0.29 -9.60
C GLY A 56 11.19 -0.73 -10.37
N ILE A 57 9.91 -0.84 -10.02
CA ILE A 57 8.94 -1.75 -10.66
C ILE A 57 7.92 -0.96 -11.48
N GLU A 58 7.25 -1.63 -12.42
CA GLU A 58 6.15 -1.05 -13.19
C GLU A 58 4.85 -1.78 -12.84
N LEU A 59 3.84 -1.03 -12.40
CA LEU A 59 2.51 -1.52 -12.03
C LEU A 59 1.52 -1.22 -13.15
N GLN A 60 0.81 -2.24 -13.61
CA GLN A 60 -0.18 -2.03 -14.66
C GLN A 60 -1.49 -1.52 -14.07
N ALA A 61 -2.19 -0.66 -14.81
CA ALA A 61 -3.44 -0.03 -14.35
C ALA A 61 -4.53 -1.05 -13.94
N HIS A 62 -4.52 -2.26 -14.48
CA HIS A 62 -5.45 -3.32 -14.09
C HIS A 62 -5.07 -4.03 -12.78
N GLU A 63 -3.80 -3.94 -12.37
CA GLU A 63 -3.30 -4.48 -11.10
C GLU A 63 -3.49 -3.46 -9.96
N VAL A 64 -3.66 -2.18 -10.30
CA VAL A 64 -3.94 -1.07 -9.39
C VAL A 64 -5.45 -1.03 -9.12
N ASN A 65 -5.97 -2.09 -8.51
CA ASN A 65 -7.38 -2.28 -8.22
C ASN A 65 -7.60 -2.63 -6.75
N VAL A 66 -8.86 -2.57 -6.31
CA VAL A 66 -9.24 -2.90 -4.93
C VAL A 66 -8.73 -4.27 -4.51
N ASP A 67 -8.74 -5.26 -5.39
CA ASP A 67 -8.31 -6.63 -5.04
C ASP A 67 -6.86 -6.70 -4.53
N ASN A 68 -5.98 -5.81 -5.01
CA ASN A 68 -4.58 -5.74 -4.60
C ASN A 68 -4.28 -4.59 -3.64
N LEU A 69 -5.10 -3.54 -3.64
CA LEU A 69 -4.83 -2.29 -2.91
C LEU A 69 -5.85 -1.98 -1.79
N ASP A 70 -6.78 -2.90 -1.50
CA ASP A 70 -7.79 -2.69 -0.45
C ASP A 70 -7.17 -2.68 0.96
N SER A 71 -6.03 -3.32 1.19
CA SER A 71 -5.44 -3.42 2.53
C SER A 71 -3.91 -3.41 2.50
N VAL A 72 -3.28 -3.02 3.60
CA VAL A 72 -1.81 -2.94 3.72
C VAL A 72 -1.14 -4.27 3.43
N ASN A 73 -1.72 -5.39 3.89
CA ASN A 73 -1.20 -6.72 3.59
C ASN A 73 -1.24 -7.05 2.10
N LEU A 74 -2.34 -6.71 1.41
CA LEU A 74 -2.49 -6.94 -0.03
C LEU A 74 -1.48 -6.11 -0.82
N ILE A 75 -1.38 -4.82 -0.50
CA ILE A 75 -0.43 -3.88 -1.12
C ILE A 75 1.00 -4.40 -0.92
N THR A 76 1.36 -4.73 0.32
CA THR A 76 2.70 -5.22 0.66
C THR A 76 3.00 -6.52 -0.06
N GLY A 77 2.04 -7.46 -0.11
CA GLY A 77 2.21 -8.73 -0.80
C GLY A 77 2.43 -8.55 -2.30
N PHE A 78 1.58 -7.74 -2.93
CA PHE A 78 1.65 -7.42 -4.35
C PHE A 78 2.97 -6.73 -4.72
N LEU A 79 3.34 -5.67 -3.99
CA LEU A 79 4.61 -4.96 -4.20
C LEU A 79 5.82 -5.85 -3.94
N ALA A 80 5.80 -6.67 -2.88
CA ALA A 80 6.89 -7.58 -2.58
C ALA A 80 7.08 -8.62 -3.69
N GLU A 81 5.99 -9.19 -4.21
CA GLU A 81 6.04 -10.15 -5.32
C GLU A 81 6.60 -9.50 -6.58
N LYS A 82 6.13 -8.31 -6.95
CA LYS A 82 6.60 -7.56 -8.13
C LYS A 82 8.08 -7.16 -8.02
N ALA A 83 8.52 -6.76 -6.83
CA ALA A 83 9.91 -6.39 -6.57
C ALA A 83 10.82 -7.60 -6.30
N GLY A 84 10.29 -8.82 -6.29
CA GLY A 84 11.06 -10.03 -5.95
C GLY A 84 11.57 -10.06 -4.50
N ILE A 85 10.92 -9.32 -3.60
CA ILE A 85 11.25 -9.28 -2.17
C ILE A 85 10.70 -10.54 -1.51
N THR A 86 11.60 -11.48 -1.25
CA THR A 86 11.34 -12.65 -0.39
C THR A 86 11.95 -12.40 1.00
N GLU A 87 11.42 -13.11 2.01
CA GLU A 87 11.61 -12.88 3.46
C GLU A 87 13.04 -12.54 3.93
#